data_AF-A0A849ML58-F1
#
_entry.id   AF-A0A849ML58-F1
#
_cell.length_a   1.000
_cell.length_b   1.000
_cell.length_c   1.000
_cell.angle_alpha   90.00
_cell.angle_beta   90.00
_cell.angle_gamma   90.00
#
_symmetry.space_group_name_H-M   'P 1'
#
loop_
_entity.id
_entity.type
_entity.pdbx_description
1 polymer ?
#
loop_
_entity_poly.entity_id
_entity_poly.type
_entity_poly.pdbx_seq_one_letter_code
_entity_poly.pdbx_strand_id
1 'polypeptide(L)' 'MSTSAHSVKQSAHQIIDQLPDEVSWKDLIYELSVIQDIEEGLQDSMAGRVSDNETVRKEFGLSE' A
#
# COMPACT_ATOMS: atom_id res chain seq x y z
N MET A 1 -12.36 3.08 20.65
CA MET A 1 -11.01 2.52 20.63
C MET A 1 -10.13 3.53 19.91
N SER A 2 -9.24 4.19 20.63
CA SER A 2 -8.43 5.28 20.09
C SER A 2 -7.15 4.73 19.52
N THR A 3 -7.12 4.44 18.22
CA THR A 3 -5.88 4.21 17.48
C THR A 3 -5.22 5.56 17.26
N SER A 4 -4.15 5.87 17.99
CA SER A 4 -3.32 7.03 17.70
C SER A 4 -2.79 6.91 16.27
N ALA A 5 -3.34 7.71 15.35
CA ALA A 5 -2.81 7.86 14.00
C ALA A 5 -1.35 8.30 14.12
N HIS A 6 -0.42 7.39 13.86
CA HIS A 6 1.00 7.72 13.80
C HIS A 6 1.19 8.69 12.63
N SER A 7 1.92 9.77 12.86
CA SER A 7 2.27 10.68 11.76
C SER A 7 3.10 9.92 10.71
N VAL A 8 3.02 10.32 9.44
CA VAL A 8 3.86 9.75 8.35
C VAL A 8 5.34 9.70 8.77
N LYS A 9 5.82 10.71 9.48
CA LYS A 9 7.17 10.76 10.03
C LYS A 9 7.46 9.59 11.00
N GLN A 10 6.55 9.32 11.94
CA GLN A 10 6.73 8.22 12.91
C GLN A 10 6.68 6.86 12.23
N SER A 11 5.78 6.67 11.27
CA SER A 11 5.72 5.44 10.48
C SER A 11 7.00 5.23 9.68
N ALA A 12 7.50 6.29 9.01
CA ALA A 12 8.76 6.24 8.26
C ALA A 12 9.95 5.85 9.16
N HIS A 13 10.03 6.41 10.38
CA HIS A 13 11.05 6.01 11.33
C HIS A 13 10.95 4.52 11.70
N GLN A 14 9.75 4.01 12.00
CA GLN A 14 9.56 2.60 12.34
C GLN A 14 9.96 1.64 11.20
N ILE A 15 9.72 2.05 9.95
CA ILE A 15 10.13 1.28 8.77
C ILE A 15 11.65 1.26 8.68
N ILE A 16 12.29 2.44 8.73
CA ILE A 16 13.75 2.59 8.66
C ILE A 16 14.44 1.77 9.77
N ASP A 17 13.91 1.81 10.99
CA ASP A 17 14.46 1.09 12.15
C ASP A 17 14.41 -0.46 11.99
N GLN A 18 13.60 -0.97 11.06
CA GLN A 18 13.47 -2.42 10.79
C GLN A 18 14.30 -2.87 9.58
N LEU A 19 14.91 -1.95 8.83
CA LEU A 19 15.69 -2.30 7.65
C LEU A 19 17.05 -2.90 8.05
N PRO A 20 17.56 -3.89 7.28
CA PRO A 20 18.94 -4.35 7.43
C PRO A 20 19.94 -3.23 7.11
N ASP A 21 21.12 -3.27 7.71
CA ASP A 21 22.18 -2.27 7.46
C ASP A 21 22.66 -2.29 6.00
N GLU A 22 22.50 -3.41 5.29
CA GLU A 22 22.94 -3.58 3.90
C GLU A 22 21.91 -3.13 2.85
N VAL A 23 20.76 -2.59 3.26
CA VAL A 23 19.72 -2.12 2.33
C VAL A 23 20.24 -0.99 1.44
N SER A 24 19.94 -1.07 0.15
CA SER A 24 20.28 0.01 -0.78
C SER A 24 19.18 1.08 -0.80
N TRP A 25 19.51 2.27 -1.30
CA TRP A 25 18.51 3.32 -1.57
C TRP A 25 17.37 2.85 -2.46
N LYS A 26 17.64 1.94 -3.40
CA LYS A 26 16.63 1.40 -4.30
C LYS A 26 15.62 0.55 -3.54
N ASP A 27 16.09 -0.25 -2.59
CA ASP A 27 15.23 -1.12 -1.78
C ASP A 27 14.34 -0.30 -0.84
N LEU A 28 14.90 0.76 -0.22
CA LEU A 28 14.12 1.69 0.59
C LEU A 28 13.01 2.39 -0.22
N ILE A 29 13.34 2.89 -1.42
CA ILE A 29 12.34 3.53 -2.29
C ILE A 29 11.24 2.54 -2.69
N TYR A 30 11.62 1.30 -3.00
CA TYR A 30 10.67 0.25 -3.32
C TYR A 30 9.72 -0.02 -2.15
N GLU A 31 10.24 -0.19 -0.93
CA GLU A 31 9.42 -0.41 0.26
C GLU A 31 8.41 0.72 0.49
N LEU A 32 8.87 1.98 0.38
CA LEU A 32 8.00 3.15 0.52
C LEU A 32 6.91 3.21 -0.57
N SER A 33 7.22 2.79 -1.80
CA SER A 33 6.22 2.74 -2.88
C SER A 33 5.13 1.70 -2.61
N VAL A 34 5.49 0.54 -2.04
CA VAL A 34 4.52 -0.49 -1.66
C VAL A 34 3.59 0.01 -0.56
N ILE A 35 4.12 0.74 0.42
CA ILE A 35 3.30 1.34 1.49
C ILE A 35 2.33 2.37 0.91
N GLN A 36 2.80 3.23 0.00
CA GLN A 36 1.94 4.18 -0.69
C GLN A 36 0.80 3.48 -1.43
N ASP A 37 1.10 2.45 -2.22
CA ASP A 37 0.10 1.68 -2.98
C ASP A 37 -0.96 1.05 -2.04
N ILE A 38 -0.53 0.59 -0.85
CA ILE A 38 -1.45 0.04 0.18
C ILE A 38 -2.35 1.14 0.74
N GLU A 39 -1.80 2.29 1.13
CA GLU A 39 -2.58 3.40 1.67
C GLU A 39 -3.61 3.91 0.65
N GLU A 40 -3.21 4.06 -0.61
CA GLU A 40 -4.09 4.46 -1.71
C GLU A 40 -5.17 3.40 -1.95
N GLY A 41 -4.81 2.12 -2.01
CA GLY A 41 -5.76 1.02 -2.17
C GLY A 41 -6.78 0.91 -1.03
N LEU A 42 -6.35 1.15 0.22
CA LEU A 42 -7.25 1.22 1.37
C LEU A 42 -8.22 2.40 1.27
N GLN A 43 -7.72 3.57 0.85
CA GLN A 43 -8.57 4.75 0.62
C GLN A 43 -9.58 4.52 -0.50
N ASP A 44 -9.17 3.88 -1.59
CA ASP A 44 -10.04 3.49 -2.70
C ASP A 44 -11.14 2.52 -2.23
N SER A 45 -10.76 1.50 -1.47
CA SER A 45 -11.71 0.53 -0.89
C SER A 45 -12.72 1.21 0.04
N MET A 46 -12.25 2.06 0.96
CA MET A 46 -13.12 2.79 1.88
C MET A 46 -14.05 3.77 1.16
N ALA A 47 -13.61 4.34 0.04
CA ALA A 47 -14.40 5.24 -0.79
C ALA A 47 -15.32 4.51 -1.80
N GLY A 48 -15.28 3.17 -1.84
CA GLY A 48 -16.04 2.38 -2.81
C GLY A 48 -15.54 2.51 -4.26
N ARG A 49 -14.31 2.99 -4.48
CA ARG A 49 -13.65 3.03 -5.78
C ARG A 49 -13.10 1.65 -6.13
N VAL A 50 -14.00 0.69 -6.30
CA VAL A 50 -13.68 -0.72 -6.59
C VAL A 50 -14.39 -1.18 -7.86
N SER A 51 -13.81 -2.17 -8.54
CA SER A 51 -14.48 -2.88 -9.64
C SER A 51 -14.91 -4.27 -9.16
N ASP A 52 -16.10 -4.70 -9.57
CA ASP A 52 -16.58 -6.05 -9.28
C ASP A 52 -15.86 -7.10 -10.14
N ASN A 53 -16.01 -8.37 -9.77
CA ASN A 53 -15.29 -9.47 -10.41
C ASN A 53 -15.68 -9.67 -11.88
N GLU A 54 -16.97 -9.53 -12.22
CA GLU A 54 -17.49 -9.69 -13.59
C GLU A 54 -16.86 -8.63 -14.51
N THR A 55 -16.85 -7.37 -14.07
CA THR A 55 -16.21 -6.26 -14.79
C THR A 55 -14.72 -6.53 -15.04
N VAL A 56 -13.97 -6.94 -14.01
CA VAL A 56 -12.53 -7.22 -14.14
C VAL A 56 -12.28 -8.40 -15.10
N ARG A 57 -13.02 -9.51 -14.97
CA ARG A 57 -12.85 -10.68 -15.87
C ARG A 57 -13.06 -10.30 -17.33
N LYS A 58 -14.08 -9.50 -17.61
CA LYS A 58 -14.38 -8.99 -18.95
C LYS A 58 -13.26 -8.13 -19.52
N GLU A 59 -12.65 -7.25 -18.73
CA GLU A 59 -11.51 -6.42 -19.15
C GLU A 59 -10.29 -7.26 -19.56
N PHE A 60 -10.07 -8.38 -18.87
CA PHE A 60 -8.97 -9.31 -19.15
C PHE A 60 -9.35 -10.45 -20.12
N GLY A 61 -10.55 -10.45 -20.70
CA GLY A 61 -11.01 -11.47 -21.65
C GLY A 61 -11.16 -12.87 -21.05
N LEU A 62 -11.37 -12.96 -19.73
CA LEU A 62 -11.57 -14.21 -19.01
C LEU A 62 -13.06 -14.58 -19.05
N SER A 63 -13.38 -15.85 -19.32
CA SER A 63 -14.77 -16.34 -19.26
C SER A 63 -15.29 -16.27 -17.83
N GLU A 64 -16.59 -16.03 -17.64
CA GLU A 64 -17.29 -16.12 -16.34
C GLU A 64 -16.94 -17.40 -15.55
#